data_AF-A0A8D0AF50-F1
#
_entry.id   AF-A0A8D0AF50-F1
#
_cell.length_a   1.000
_cell.length_b   1.000
_cell.length_c   1.000
_cell.angle_alpha   90.00
_cell.angle_beta   90.00
_cell.angle_gamma   90.00
#
_symmetry.space_group_name_H-M   'P 1'
#
loop_
_entity.id
_entity.type
_entity.pdbx_description
1 polymer ?
#
loop_
_entity_poly.entity_id
_entity_poly.type
_entity_poly.pdbx_seq_one_letter_code
_entity_poly.pdbx_strand_id
1 'polypeptide(L)'
;LIQYRCPRAGPTAPPPRPQETLSRDACLYESSLLAREGRAPDYLHCGVFGDPHIRTFNNEFQTCAVQGAWPLVDNDFLYIQATSAPTRGAEHATALTKISIIFKSSRQCGEQQLYQAELDNVPAAFADGSVSSGERRGRHSLTVRTQSLGRHAEIRAAHIGTLLVVRQSGRSLGLSLRSPRGVVEAFGPEQDLQLCVWGCPASQRLDTMRPPSAADPAAAADARAACAELLPARDVYFQACVFDLIASGDLNSSVAAVSALQDAAHMISDTQSIHLPPVGAGPRHATPLPLPLLLLLGMLGTLTTEMVNL
;
A
#
# COMPACT_ATOMS: atom_id res chain seq x y z
N LEU A 1 56.51 51.11 -4.41
CA LEU A 1 55.92 50.27 -3.35
C LEU A 1 55.40 48.99 -3.98
N ILE A 2 56.13 47.89 -3.86
CA ILE A 2 55.74 46.57 -4.40
C ILE A 2 55.02 45.83 -3.27
N GLN A 3 53.73 45.55 -3.43
CA GLN A 3 52.96 44.74 -2.48
C GLN A 3 53.20 43.25 -2.76
N TYR A 4 53.84 42.57 -1.82
CA TYR A 4 53.90 41.11 -1.82
C TYR A 4 52.59 40.54 -1.28
N ARG A 5 51.85 39.81 -2.12
CA ARG A 5 50.68 39.02 -1.68
C ARG A 5 51.18 37.72 -1.04
N CYS A 6 51.00 37.57 0.27
CA CYS A 6 51.25 36.31 0.96
C CYS A 6 50.17 35.26 0.58
N PRO A 7 50.53 33.98 0.41
CA PRO A 7 49.55 32.90 0.21
C PRO A 7 48.74 32.67 1.48
N ARG A 8 47.40 32.55 1.36
CA ARG A 8 46.48 32.28 2.48
C ARG A 8 46.35 30.80 2.87
N ALA A 9 47.10 29.89 2.25
CA ALA A 9 47.00 28.45 2.50
C ALA A 9 48.28 27.92 3.13
N GLY A 10 48.17 27.40 4.35
CA GLY A 10 49.25 26.68 5.01
C GLY A 10 49.45 25.27 4.42
N PRO A 11 50.62 24.65 4.63
CA PRO A 11 51.00 23.34 4.07
C PRO A 11 50.16 22.15 4.56
N THR A 12 49.17 22.38 5.43
CA THR A 12 48.25 21.38 5.99
C THR A 12 46.79 21.58 5.57
N ALA A 13 46.51 22.39 4.55
CA ALA A 13 45.17 22.47 3.98
C ALA A 13 44.76 21.07 3.46
N PRO A 14 43.67 20.46 3.97
CA PRO A 14 43.18 19.21 3.41
C PRO A 14 42.91 19.43 1.91
N PRO A 15 43.19 18.45 1.04
CA PRO A 15 42.89 18.59 -0.37
C PRO A 15 41.41 18.98 -0.51
N PRO A 16 41.04 19.88 -1.43
CA PRO A 16 39.64 20.11 -1.73
C PRO A 16 39.03 18.73 -1.99
N ARG A 17 38.03 18.35 -1.18
CA ARG A 17 37.26 17.13 -1.44
C ARG A 17 36.91 17.18 -2.93
N PRO A 18 37.07 16.07 -3.69
CA PRO A 18 36.54 16.03 -5.04
C PRO A 18 35.13 16.55 -4.93
N GLN A 19 34.82 17.65 -5.62
CA GLN A 19 33.43 17.97 -5.88
C GLN A 19 32.96 16.74 -6.64
N GLU A 20 32.28 15.82 -5.96
CA GLU A 20 31.55 14.75 -6.64
C GLU A 20 30.81 15.48 -7.75
N THR A 21 31.21 15.21 -8.99
CA THR A 21 30.47 15.70 -10.15
C THR A 21 29.11 15.04 -10.00
N LEU A 22 28.21 15.75 -9.32
CA LEU A 22 26.90 15.25 -8.95
C LEU A 22 26.29 14.74 -10.24
N SER A 23 26.03 13.44 -10.31
CA SER A 23 25.49 12.82 -11.53
C SER A 23 24.17 13.54 -11.89
N ARG A 24 23.90 13.69 -13.19
CA ARG A 24 22.61 14.22 -13.68
C ARG A 24 21.42 13.40 -13.15
N ASP A 25 21.69 12.18 -12.72
CA ASP A 25 20.70 11.22 -12.23
C ASP A 25 20.64 11.12 -10.69
N ALA A 26 21.30 12.02 -9.94
CA ALA A 26 21.30 11.97 -8.48
C ALA A 26 19.89 12.05 -7.85
N CYS A 27 18.93 12.66 -8.55
CA CYS A 27 17.52 12.75 -8.12
C CYS A 27 16.60 11.74 -8.82
N LEU A 28 17.16 10.67 -9.36
CA LEU A 28 16.46 9.51 -9.87
C LEU A 28 16.91 8.30 -9.04
N TYR A 29 16.02 7.79 -8.20
CA TYR A 29 16.35 6.71 -7.28
C TYR A 29 16.86 5.46 -8.01
N GLU A 30 16.18 5.05 -9.09
CA GLU A 30 16.54 3.87 -9.88
C GLU A 30 17.96 3.99 -10.46
N SER A 31 18.27 5.12 -11.10
CA SER A 31 19.60 5.38 -11.66
C SER A 31 20.69 5.45 -10.58
N SER A 32 20.39 6.10 -9.45
CA SER A 32 21.33 6.19 -8.32
C SER A 32 21.61 4.82 -7.71
N LEU A 33 20.58 3.99 -7.51
CA LEU A 33 20.72 2.65 -6.96
C LEU A 33 21.48 1.74 -7.92
N LEU A 34 21.17 1.77 -9.21
CA LEU A 34 21.90 1.01 -10.24
C LEU A 34 23.38 1.40 -10.26
N ALA A 35 23.70 2.70 -10.18
CA ALA A 35 25.09 3.16 -10.16
C ALA A 35 25.85 2.75 -8.88
N ARG A 36 25.15 2.66 -7.73
CA ARG A 36 25.77 2.34 -6.43
C ARG A 36 25.85 0.84 -6.14
N GLU A 37 24.84 0.07 -6.53
CA GLU A 37 24.66 -1.33 -6.14
C GLU A 37 24.59 -2.29 -7.34
N GLY A 38 24.52 -1.79 -8.58
CA GLY A 38 24.48 -2.64 -9.78
C GLY A 38 23.21 -3.47 -9.93
N ARG A 39 22.13 -3.16 -9.19
CA ARG A 39 20.87 -3.90 -9.21
C ARG A 39 19.65 -2.98 -9.29
N ALA A 40 18.57 -3.53 -9.85
CA ALA A 40 17.28 -2.85 -9.87
C ALA A 40 16.63 -2.87 -8.46
N PRO A 41 15.81 -1.86 -8.12
CA PRO A 41 15.12 -1.84 -6.85
C PRO A 41 14.03 -2.91 -6.76
N ASP A 42 13.93 -3.51 -5.57
CA ASP A 42 12.75 -4.29 -5.16
C ASP A 42 11.66 -3.33 -4.68
N TYR A 43 10.45 -3.48 -5.21
CA TYR A 43 9.32 -2.59 -4.97
C TYR A 43 8.24 -3.28 -4.15
N LEU A 44 7.78 -2.58 -3.12
CA LEU A 44 6.67 -3.01 -2.29
C LEU A 44 5.44 -2.13 -2.56
N HIS A 45 4.26 -2.68 -2.29
CA HIS A 45 2.99 -2.01 -2.47
C HIS A 45 2.16 -2.00 -1.17
N CYS A 46 1.61 -0.83 -0.83
CA CYS A 46 0.62 -0.67 0.22
C CYS A 46 -0.66 -0.06 -0.39
N GLY A 47 -1.83 -0.51 0.06
CA GLY A 47 -3.12 0.03 -0.34
C GLY A 47 -4.02 0.27 0.87
N VAL A 48 -4.69 1.42 0.92
CA VAL A 48 -5.69 1.78 1.95
C VAL A 48 -6.93 2.32 1.27
N PHE A 49 -8.07 1.67 1.42
CA PHE A 49 -9.31 1.99 0.68
C PHE A 49 -10.56 1.50 1.41
N GLY A 50 -11.74 1.95 0.97
CA GLY A 50 -13.01 1.51 1.55
C GLY A 50 -13.15 1.93 3.01
N ASP A 51 -13.71 1.05 3.85
CA ASP A 51 -13.74 1.13 5.30
C ASP A 51 -12.50 0.44 5.91
N PRO A 52 -11.49 1.21 6.34
CA PRO A 52 -10.17 1.10 5.77
C PRO A 52 -9.67 -0.33 5.74
N HIS A 53 -9.71 -0.86 4.54
CA HIS A 53 -9.04 -2.08 4.15
C HIS A 53 -7.59 -1.73 3.86
N ILE A 54 -6.68 -2.36 4.60
CA ILE A 54 -5.24 -2.10 4.54
C ILE A 54 -4.56 -3.34 4.00
N ARG A 55 -3.96 -3.19 2.82
CA ARG A 55 -2.91 -4.09 2.33
C ARG A 55 -1.56 -3.51 2.73
N THR A 56 -0.82 -4.20 3.59
CA THR A 56 0.52 -3.75 4.03
C THR A 56 1.59 -4.07 2.98
N PHE A 57 2.77 -3.49 3.14
CA PHE A 57 3.95 -3.81 2.32
C PHE A 57 4.36 -5.28 2.38
N ASN A 58 3.97 -5.99 3.44
CA ASN A 58 4.22 -7.41 3.65
C ASN A 58 3.08 -8.30 3.12
N ASN A 59 2.15 -7.73 2.33
CA ASN A 59 0.99 -8.43 1.78
C ASN A 59 0.03 -8.99 2.84
N GLU A 60 -0.01 -8.39 4.03
CA GLU A 60 -1.07 -8.66 4.99
C GLU A 60 -2.30 -7.82 4.65
N PHE A 61 -3.48 -8.37 4.88
CA PHE A 61 -4.75 -7.69 4.63
C PHE A 61 -5.57 -7.58 5.92
N GLN A 62 -6.01 -6.38 6.25
CA GLN A 62 -6.73 -6.09 7.49
C GLN A 62 -7.85 -5.09 7.24
N THR A 63 -9.03 -5.30 7.84
CA THR A 63 -10.07 -4.26 7.93
C THR A 63 -9.96 -3.58 9.28
N CYS A 64 -10.02 -2.24 9.29
CA CYS A 64 -9.69 -1.46 10.47
C CYS A 64 -10.75 -0.41 10.74
N ALA A 65 -11.09 -0.16 12.00
CA ALA A 65 -11.95 0.96 12.39
C ALA A 65 -11.19 2.30 12.33
N VAL A 66 -10.00 2.37 12.94
CA VAL A 66 -9.01 3.48 12.88
C VAL A 66 -9.61 4.88 12.67
N GLN A 67 -10.55 5.26 13.54
CA GLN A 67 -11.19 6.58 13.49
C GLN A 67 -10.17 7.69 13.81
N GLY A 68 -10.31 8.85 13.16
CA GLY A 68 -9.41 9.98 13.36
C GLY A 68 -8.18 9.90 12.46
N ALA A 69 -7.11 10.58 12.85
CA ALA A 69 -5.89 10.68 12.06
C ALA A 69 -4.89 9.58 12.43
N TRP A 70 -4.45 8.81 11.43
CA TRP A 70 -3.50 7.71 11.60
C TRP A 70 -2.34 7.80 10.60
N PRO A 71 -1.10 7.53 11.04
CA PRO A 71 0.07 7.48 10.16
C PRO A 71 0.04 6.20 9.31
N LEU A 72 -0.07 6.36 8.00
CA LEU A 72 0.08 5.25 7.06
C LEU A 72 1.55 4.90 6.85
N VAL A 73 2.39 5.93 6.70
CA VAL A 73 3.85 5.83 6.55
C VAL A 73 4.48 6.96 7.34
N ASP A 74 5.54 6.66 8.07
CA ASP A 74 6.42 7.64 8.72
C ASP A 74 7.86 7.12 8.67
N ASN A 75 8.61 7.57 7.67
CA ASN A 75 9.99 7.15 7.45
C ASN A 75 10.89 8.36 7.13
N ASP A 76 12.18 8.16 6.90
CA ASP A 76 13.15 9.24 6.67
C ASP A 76 12.82 10.17 5.48
N PHE A 77 11.95 9.72 4.56
CA PHE A 77 11.69 10.37 3.28
C PHE A 77 10.28 10.96 3.16
N LEU A 78 9.27 10.30 3.72
CA LEU A 78 7.87 10.71 3.61
C LEU A 78 7.09 10.45 4.89
N TYR A 79 6.10 11.30 5.13
CA TYR A 79 5.07 11.12 6.14
C TYR A 79 3.71 11.16 5.46
N ILE A 80 2.90 10.12 5.66
CA ILE A 80 1.55 10.01 5.11
C ILE A 80 0.59 9.81 6.26
N GLN A 81 -0.40 10.69 6.35
CA GLN A 81 -1.48 10.60 7.31
C GLN A 81 -2.81 10.48 6.59
N ALA A 82 -3.62 9.51 7.01
CA ALA A 82 -5.01 9.40 6.60
C ALA A 82 -5.92 9.77 7.77
N THR A 83 -7.04 10.43 7.49
CA THR A 83 -8.10 10.67 8.47
C THR A 83 -9.35 9.92 8.08
N SER A 84 -9.85 9.10 8.99
CA SER A 84 -11.12 8.36 8.82
C SER A 84 -12.21 8.96 9.69
N ALA A 85 -13.42 9.05 9.15
CA ALA A 85 -14.62 9.49 9.86
C ALA A 85 -15.70 8.41 9.84
N PRO A 86 -16.57 8.32 10.86
CA PRO A 86 -17.67 7.37 10.86
C PRO A 86 -18.62 7.56 9.68
N THR A 87 -19.06 6.47 9.06
CA THR A 87 -20.13 6.50 8.07
C THR A 87 -21.50 6.45 8.76
N ARG A 88 -22.53 7.05 8.15
CA ARG A 88 -23.88 7.01 8.72
C ARG A 88 -24.45 5.61 8.54
N GLY A 89 -24.87 4.97 9.63
CA GLY A 89 -25.74 3.78 9.58
C GLY A 89 -25.11 2.45 10.04
N ALA A 90 -23.81 2.40 10.36
CA ALA A 90 -23.19 1.19 10.89
C ALA A 90 -22.25 1.49 12.07
N GLU A 91 -22.37 0.66 13.11
CA GLU A 91 -21.50 0.71 14.28
C GLU A 91 -20.09 0.28 13.83
N HIS A 92 -19.09 1.14 14.03
CA HIS A 92 -17.67 0.95 13.66
C HIS A 92 -17.31 1.14 12.18
N ALA A 93 -18.28 1.43 11.30
CA ALA A 93 -17.95 1.68 9.91
C ALA A 93 -17.39 3.09 9.72
N THR A 94 -16.28 3.19 9.01
CA THR A 94 -15.59 4.46 8.73
C THR A 94 -15.26 4.61 7.25
N ALA A 95 -14.86 5.80 6.85
CA ALA A 95 -14.39 6.08 5.51
C ALA A 95 -13.25 7.09 5.59
N LEU A 96 -12.27 6.97 4.69
CA LEU A 96 -11.18 7.93 4.58
C LEU A 96 -11.74 9.24 4.02
N THR A 97 -11.59 10.34 4.76
CA THR A 97 -12.09 11.65 4.36
C THR A 97 -10.99 12.64 3.99
N LYS A 98 -9.76 12.39 4.44
CA LYS A 98 -8.61 13.23 4.16
C LYS A 98 -7.33 12.42 4.07
N ILE A 99 -6.47 12.76 3.11
CA ILE A 99 -5.12 12.22 2.97
C ILE A 99 -4.15 13.40 2.91
N SER A 100 -3.13 13.38 3.75
CA SER A 100 -2.04 14.34 3.78
C SER A 100 -0.72 13.62 3.56
N ILE A 101 0.08 14.08 2.60
CA ILE A 101 1.37 13.50 2.23
C ILE A 101 2.42 14.60 2.33
N ILE A 102 3.42 14.40 3.19
CA ILE A 102 4.58 15.28 3.33
C ILE A 102 5.78 14.57 2.73
N PHE A 103 6.33 15.13 1.66
CA PHE A 103 7.63 14.75 1.12
C PHE A 103 8.70 15.54 1.88
N LYS A 104 9.52 14.86 2.68
CA LYS A 104 10.55 15.51 3.52
C LYS A 104 11.64 16.13 2.65
N SER A 105 12.25 17.23 3.12
CA SER A 105 13.25 17.97 2.35
C SER A 105 14.46 17.10 1.99
N SER A 106 14.93 17.20 0.74
CA SER A 106 16.14 16.54 0.27
C SER A 106 17.16 17.58 -0.16
N ARG A 107 18.34 17.58 0.49
CA ARG A 107 19.43 18.53 0.20
C ARG A 107 19.75 18.64 -1.29
N GLN A 108 19.66 17.53 -2.02
CA GLN A 108 20.01 17.48 -3.43
C GLN A 108 18.80 17.71 -4.35
N CYS A 109 17.59 17.29 -3.93
CA CYS A 109 16.47 17.10 -4.84
C CYS A 109 15.28 18.05 -4.66
N GLY A 110 15.19 18.78 -3.54
CA GLY A 110 14.13 19.77 -3.35
C GLY A 110 13.81 20.05 -1.90
N GLU A 111 13.08 21.14 -1.69
CA GLU A 111 12.51 21.47 -0.39
C GLU A 111 11.33 20.55 -0.05
N GLN A 112 10.88 20.62 1.20
CA GLN A 112 9.70 19.89 1.65
C GLN A 112 8.46 20.28 0.83
N GLN A 113 7.62 19.29 0.54
CA GLN A 113 6.40 19.47 -0.22
C GLN A 113 5.22 18.83 0.55
N LEU A 114 4.09 19.55 0.67
CA LEU A 114 2.80 19.03 1.16
C LEU A 114 1.78 18.82 0.04
N TYR A 115 1.22 17.62 -0.05
CA TYR A 115 0.01 17.29 -0.80
C TYR A 115 -1.14 16.99 0.17
N GLN A 116 -2.33 17.49 -0.13
CA GLN A 116 -3.53 17.23 0.67
C GLN A 116 -4.73 17.01 -0.25
N ALA A 117 -5.48 15.94 0.01
CA ALA A 117 -6.74 15.64 -0.63
C ALA A 117 -7.83 15.45 0.42
N GLU A 118 -9.03 15.92 0.09
CA GLU A 118 -10.24 15.78 0.88
C GLU A 118 -11.38 15.29 -0.02
N LEU A 119 -12.48 14.85 0.56
CA LEU A 119 -13.67 14.51 -0.23
C LEU A 119 -14.09 15.69 -1.11
N ASP A 120 -14.41 15.36 -2.36
CA ASP A 120 -14.75 16.25 -3.46
C ASP A 120 -13.63 17.20 -3.90
N ASN A 121 -12.43 17.02 -3.35
CA ASN A 121 -11.24 17.80 -3.69
C ASN A 121 -9.98 16.94 -3.64
N VAL A 122 -9.76 16.15 -4.69
CA VAL A 122 -8.48 15.48 -4.97
C VAL A 122 -7.71 16.34 -6.00
N PRO A 123 -6.83 17.26 -5.56
CA PRO A 123 -6.19 18.21 -6.45
C PRO A 123 -5.12 17.55 -7.32
N ALA A 124 -4.95 18.08 -8.53
CA ALA A 124 -3.83 17.76 -9.42
C ALA A 124 -2.62 18.68 -9.18
N ALA A 125 -2.50 19.20 -7.97
CA ALA A 125 -1.50 20.15 -7.54
C ALA A 125 -1.17 19.90 -6.08
N PHE A 126 -0.01 20.40 -5.69
CA PHE A 126 0.47 20.49 -4.34
C PHE A 126 -0.22 21.64 -3.56
N ALA A 127 -0.07 21.66 -2.23
CA ALA A 127 -0.72 22.66 -1.38
C ALA A 127 -0.29 24.11 -1.67
N ASP A 128 0.90 24.30 -2.23
CA ASP A 128 1.41 25.59 -2.71
C ASP A 128 0.94 25.95 -4.14
N GLY A 129 0.10 25.11 -4.75
CA GLY A 129 -0.41 25.25 -6.12
C GLY A 129 0.53 24.75 -7.21
N SER A 130 1.74 24.27 -6.86
CA SER A 130 2.67 23.74 -7.86
C SER A 130 2.25 22.35 -8.36
N VAL A 131 2.60 22.01 -9.59
CA VAL A 131 2.34 20.65 -10.16
C VAL A 131 3.61 19.80 -10.23
N SER A 132 4.75 20.42 -9.94
CA SER A 132 6.05 19.77 -9.89
C SER A 132 6.97 20.53 -8.95
N SER A 133 7.94 19.81 -8.37
CA SER A 133 9.09 20.45 -7.72
C SER A 133 9.81 21.34 -8.72
N GLY A 134 10.47 22.40 -8.23
CA GLY A 134 11.37 23.21 -9.05
C GLY A 134 12.31 22.36 -9.91
N GLU A 135 12.48 22.74 -11.17
CA GLU A 135 13.31 22.00 -12.13
C GLU A 135 14.79 22.11 -11.74
N ARG A 136 15.46 20.97 -11.59
CA ARG A 136 16.91 20.91 -11.37
C ARG A 136 17.54 20.10 -12.49
N ARG A 137 18.39 20.75 -13.31
CA ARG A 137 19.15 20.12 -14.40
C ARG A 137 18.27 19.39 -15.45
N GLY A 138 17.13 19.98 -15.80
CA GLY A 138 16.24 19.46 -16.84
C GLY A 138 15.23 18.41 -16.36
N ARG A 139 15.07 18.22 -15.05
CA ARG A 139 14.18 17.20 -14.47
C ARG A 139 13.48 17.71 -13.21
N HIS A 140 12.26 17.19 -12.99
CA HIS A 140 11.49 17.38 -11.76
C HIS A 140 11.60 16.12 -10.89
N SER A 141 11.92 16.28 -9.60
CA SER A 141 12.06 15.19 -8.64
C SER A 141 10.72 14.77 -8.03
N LEU A 142 9.73 15.66 -8.07
CA LEU A 142 8.34 15.45 -7.69
C LEU A 142 7.42 15.99 -8.79
N THR A 143 6.39 15.23 -9.16
CA THR A 143 5.33 15.70 -10.05
C THR A 143 3.98 15.14 -9.63
N VAL A 144 2.92 15.91 -9.83
CA VAL A 144 1.54 15.45 -9.68
C VAL A 144 0.79 15.56 -11.02
N ARG A 145 0.01 14.54 -11.31
CA ARG A 145 -0.82 14.41 -12.51
C ARG A 145 -2.20 13.92 -12.15
N THR A 146 -3.16 14.08 -13.03
CA THR A 146 -4.51 13.55 -12.84
C THR A 146 -5.06 12.96 -14.12
N GLN A 147 -5.88 11.94 -13.98
CA GLN A 147 -6.71 11.38 -15.04
C GLN A 147 -8.19 11.79 -14.88
N SER A 148 -8.57 12.31 -13.70
CA SER A 148 -9.94 12.71 -13.35
C SER A 148 -9.91 13.86 -12.35
N LEU A 149 -10.24 15.05 -12.83
CA LEU A 149 -10.18 16.29 -12.03
C LEU A 149 -11.04 16.16 -10.77
N GLY A 150 -10.46 16.50 -9.62
CA GLY A 150 -11.15 16.49 -8.32
C GLY A 150 -11.37 15.09 -7.72
N ARG A 151 -11.07 14.01 -8.45
CA ARG A 151 -11.27 12.62 -7.97
C ARG A 151 -10.03 11.75 -8.03
N HIS A 152 -8.96 12.22 -8.67
CA HIS A 152 -7.75 11.44 -8.91
C HIS A 152 -6.49 12.31 -8.84
N ALA A 153 -5.45 11.78 -8.21
CA ALA A 153 -4.10 12.29 -8.36
C ALA A 153 -3.09 11.14 -8.40
N GLU A 154 -2.14 11.21 -9.33
CA GLU A 154 -0.95 10.39 -9.38
C GLU A 154 0.23 11.28 -9.03
N ILE A 155 0.96 10.94 -7.97
CA ILE A 155 2.11 11.70 -7.49
C ILE A 155 3.35 10.83 -7.64
N ARG A 156 4.30 11.28 -8.46
CA ARG A 156 5.56 10.59 -8.72
C ARG A 156 6.69 11.32 -8.00
N ALA A 157 7.33 10.64 -7.07
CA ALA A 157 8.51 11.09 -6.36
C ALA A 157 9.75 10.35 -6.85
N ALA A 158 10.28 10.80 -7.99
CA ALA A 158 11.37 10.13 -8.71
C ALA A 158 12.66 10.01 -7.88
N HIS A 159 12.92 10.98 -7.00
CA HIS A 159 14.13 11.01 -6.16
C HIS A 159 14.15 9.94 -5.06
N ILE A 160 13.00 9.36 -4.71
CA ILE A 160 12.85 8.22 -3.79
C ILE A 160 12.15 7.04 -4.47
N GLY A 161 12.07 7.05 -5.80
CA GLY A 161 11.48 5.97 -6.59
C GLY A 161 10.01 5.67 -6.26
N THR A 162 9.28 6.60 -5.64
CA THR A 162 7.96 6.35 -5.08
C THR A 162 6.85 6.82 -6.02
N LEU A 163 5.78 6.03 -6.14
CA LEU A 163 4.55 6.37 -6.85
C LEU A 163 3.37 6.26 -5.88
N LEU A 164 2.57 7.32 -5.81
CA LEU A 164 1.35 7.39 -5.02
C LEU A 164 0.18 7.67 -5.94
N VAL A 165 -0.95 7.02 -5.66
CA VAL A 165 -2.23 7.29 -6.32
C VAL A 165 -3.26 7.55 -5.23
N VAL A 166 -3.88 8.73 -5.30
CA VAL A 166 -5.01 9.10 -4.45
C VAL A 166 -6.26 9.12 -5.30
N ARG A 167 -7.31 8.42 -4.87
CA ARG A 167 -8.61 8.40 -5.56
C ARG A 167 -9.76 8.65 -4.60
N GLN A 168 -10.83 9.22 -5.12
CA GLN A 168 -12.11 9.23 -4.43
C GLN A 168 -13.08 8.25 -5.09
N SER A 169 -13.55 7.29 -4.32
CA SER A 169 -14.57 6.30 -4.70
C SER A 169 -15.81 6.53 -3.85
N GLY A 170 -16.88 7.04 -4.48
CA GLY A 170 -18.08 7.46 -3.77
C GLY A 170 -17.78 8.53 -2.71
N ARG A 171 -18.00 8.18 -1.44
CA ARG A 171 -17.81 9.05 -0.26
C ARG A 171 -16.56 8.67 0.57
N SER A 172 -15.63 7.91 0.01
CA SER A 172 -14.36 7.56 0.64
C SER A 172 -13.18 7.91 -0.27
N LEU A 173 -12.05 8.27 0.33
CA LEU A 173 -10.76 8.36 -0.34
C LEU A 173 -10.04 7.00 -0.28
N GLY A 174 -9.12 6.79 -1.21
CA GLY A 174 -8.19 5.66 -1.20
C GLY A 174 -6.79 6.12 -1.54
N LEU A 175 -5.80 5.41 -1.01
CA LEU A 175 -4.39 5.59 -1.28
C LEU A 175 -3.78 4.26 -1.74
N SER A 176 -3.07 4.32 -2.85
CA SER A 176 -2.20 3.24 -3.35
C SER A 176 -0.77 3.76 -3.43
N LEU A 177 0.17 3.00 -2.87
CA LEU A 177 1.56 3.39 -2.75
C LEU A 177 2.46 2.28 -3.28
N ARG A 178 3.39 2.62 -4.17
CA ARG A 178 4.50 1.77 -4.61
C ARG A 178 5.81 2.45 -4.27
N SER A 179 6.66 1.80 -3.51
CA SER A 179 7.94 2.37 -3.07
C SER A 179 9.02 1.30 -2.98
N PRO A 180 10.31 1.65 -3.21
CA PRO A 180 11.41 0.72 -3.02
C PRO A 180 11.49 0.24 -1.57
N ARG A 181 11.90 -1.02 -1.37
CA ARG A 181 12.11 -1.61 -0.04
C ARG A 181 13.03 -0.75 0.84
N GLY A 182 14.16 -0.30 0.28
CA GLY A 182 15.12 0.55 1.02
C GLY A 182 14.56 1.92 1.44
N VAL A 183 13.45 2.37 0.86
CA VAL A 183 12.76 3.62 1.25
C VAL A 183 11.70 3.32 2.32
N VAL A 184 10.94 2.24 2.17
CA VAL A 184 9.87 1.89 3.13
C VAL A 184 10.40 1.38 4.46
N GLU A 185 11.59 0.78 4.49
CA GLU A 185 12.25 0.24 5.68
C GLU A 185 13.21 1.25 6.35
N ALA A 186 13.34 2.47 5.82
CA ALA A 186 14.24 3.50 6.34
C ALA A 186 13.56 4.36 7.42
N PHE A 187 13.35 3.79 8.60
CA PHE A 187 12.77 4.49 9.75
C PHE A 187 13.46 4.09 11.06
N GLY A 188 13.44 4.99 12.03
CA GLY A 188 14.01 4.81 13.37
C GLY A 188 13.04 4.15 14.36
N PRO A 189 13.51 3.80 15.57
CA PRO A 189 12.69 3.12 16.59
C PRO A 189 11.52 3.97 17.12
N GLU A 190 11.60 5.28 17.00
CA GLU A 190 10.52 6.22 17.40
C GLU A 190 9.32 6.22 16.42
N GLN A 191 9.46 5.59 15.26
CA GLN A 191 8.43 5.52 14.20
C GLN A 191 7.72 4.16 14.23
N ASP A 192 7.25 3.76 15.41
CA ASP A 192 6.70 2.44 15.72
C ASP A 192 5.24 2.23 15.25
N LEU A 193 4.52 3.30 14.92
CA LEU A 193 3.16 3.25 14.40
C LEU A 193 3.11 3.65 12.92
N GLN A 194 2.95 2.66 12.04
CA GLN A 194 2.80 2.85 10.59
C GLN A 194 1.88 1.78 9.99
N LEU A 195 0.68 2.16 9.57
CA LEU A 195 -0.31 1.18 9.12
C LEU A 195 0.12 0.40 7.86
N CYS A 196 0.88 1.00 6.95
CA CYS A 196 1.38 0.29 5.77
C CYS A 196 2.47 -0.75 6.10
N VAL A 197 3.11 -0.66 7.26
CA VAL A 197 4.16 -1.61 7.69
C VAL A 197 3.54 -2.72 8.53
N TRP A 198 2.78 -2.36 9.57
CA TRP A 198 2.31 -3.28 10.62
C TRP A 198 0.80 -3.57 10.59
N GLY A 199 0.06 -2.87 9.73
CA GLY A 199 -1.39 -2.85 9.78
C GLY A 199 -1.92 -2.09 10.99
N CYS A 200 -3.20 -2.27 11.32
CA CYS A 200 -3.81 -1.61 12.46
C CYS A 200 -3.55 -2.35 13.79
N PRO A 201 -3.52 -1.60 14.91
CA PRO A 201 -3.44 -2.19 16.25
C PRO A 201 -4.56 -3.21 16.46
N ALA A 202 -4.30 -4.26 17.24
CA ALA A 202 -5.25 -5.35 17.46
C ALA A 202 -6.63 -4.87 17.95
N SER A 203 -6.67 -3.82 18.78
CA SER A 203 -7.91 -3.21 19.28
C SER A 203 -8.73 -2.45 18.23
N GLN A 204 -8.15 -2.21 17.04
CA GLN A 204 -8.79 -1.51 15.91
C GLN A 204 -9.14 -2.45 14.76
N ARG A 205 -8.80 -3.74 14.86
CA ARG A 205 -9.06 -4.74 13.82
C ARG A 205 -10.53 -5.18 13.83
N LEU A 206 -11.13 -5.23 12.66
CA LEU A 206 -12.48 -5.74 12.43
C LEU A 206 -12.41 -7.10 11.72
N ASP A 207 -13.42 -7.95 11.94
CA ASP A 207 -13.56 -9.21 11.22
C ASP A 207 -14.12 -8.93 9.82
N THR A 208 -13.25 -8.93 8.80
CA THR A 208 -13.63 -8.70 7.40
C THR A 208 -14.68 -9.71 6.91
N MET A 209 -14.68 -10.94 7.44
CA MET A 209 -15.61 -12.00 7.02
C MET A 209 -16.98 -11.89 7.69
N ARG A 210 -17.08 -11.12 8.78
CA ARG A 210 -18.32 -10.88 9.53
C ARG A 210 -18.52 -9.39 9.74
N PRO A 211 -19.02 -8.66 8.72
CA PRO A 211 -19.33 -7.25 8.87
C PRO A 211 -20.34 -7.01 10.01
N PRO A 212 -20.25 -5.88 10.73
CA PRO A 212 -21.09 -5.60 11.91
C PRO A 212 -22.60 -5.70 11.68
N SER A 213 -23.06 -5.41 10.47
CA SER A 213 -24.47 -5.45 10.04
C SER A 213 -24.85 -6.73 9.27
N ALA A 214 -24.03 -7.79 9.29
CA ALA A 214 -24.25 -9.04 8.56
C ALA A 214 -25.43 -9.91 9.08
N ALA A 215 -26.34 -9.33 9.86
CA ALA A 215 -27.47 -10.03 10.45
C ALA A 215 -28.52 -10.49 9.42
N ASP A 216 -28.55 -9.88 8.23
CA ASP A 216 -29.44 -10.28 7.13
C ASP A 216 -28.70 -11.16 6.09
N PRO A 217 -29.01 -12.48 6.02
CA PRO A 217 -28.41 -13.38 5.05
C PRO A 217 -28.71 -13.03 3.59
N ALA A 218 -29.86 -12.41 3.31
CA ALA A 218 -30.25 -12.02 1.96
C ALA A 218 -29.39 -10.85 1.47
N ALA A 219 -29.26 -9.80 2.26
CA ALA A 219 -28.38 -8.66 1.96
C ALA A 219 -26.92 -9.11 1.74
N ALA A 220 -26.44 -10.07 2.53
CA ALA A 220 -25.10 -10.63 2.35
C ALA A 220 -24.96 -11.48 1.08
N ALA A 221 -26.02 -12.13 0.61
CA ALA A 221 -26.02 -12.87 -0.66
C ALA A 221 -26.00 -11.90 -1.85
N ASP A 222 -26.83 -10.86 -1.81
CA ASP A 222 -26.91 -9.83 -2.83
C ASP A 222 -25.59 -9.06 -2.98
N ALA A 223 -24.96 -8.68 -1.85
CA ALA A 223 -23.65 -8.03 -1.86
C ALA A 223 -22.57 -8.93 -2.50
N ARG A 224 -22.57 -10.23 -2.21
CA ARG A 224 -21.64 -11.19 -2.81
C ARG A 224 -21.87 -11.35 -4.32
N ALA A 225 -23.13 -11.37 -4.75
CA ALA A 225 -23.46 -11.43 -6.17
C ALA A 225 -22.97 -10.16 -6.89
N ALA A 226 -23.28 -8.98 -6.35
CA ALA A 226 -22.84 -7.70 -6.91
C ALA A 226 -21.30 -7.60 -7.02
N CYS A 227 -20.57 -7.97 -5.98
CA CYS A 227 -19.10 -7.96 -6.01
C CYS A 227 -18.50 -9.01 -6.96
N ALA A 228 -19.18 -10.15 -7.19
CA ALA A 228 -18.70 -11.19 -8.09
C ALA A 228 -18.78 -10.79 -9.56
N GLU A 229 -19.70 -9.89 -9.92
CA GLU A 229 -19.77 -9.31 -11.27
C GLU A 229 -18.66 -8.29 -11.53
N LEU A 230 -18.11 -7.67 -10.48
CA LEU A 230 -17.13 -6.58 -10.60
C LEU A 230 -15.68 -7.04 -10.44
N LEU A 231 -15.43 -8.08 -9.65
CA LEU A 231 -14.09 -8.52 -9.27
C LEU A 231 -13.78 -9.91 -9.83
N PRO A 232 -12.59 -10.11 -10.41
CA PRO A 232 -12.26 -11.34 -11.14
C PRO A 232 -11.99 -12.54 -10.23
N ALA A 233 -11.73 -12.32 -8.94
CA ALA A 233 -11.36 -13.35 -7.98
C ALA A 233 -12.09 -13.16 -6.66
N ARG A 234 -12.37 -14.26 -5.95
CA ARG A 234 -12.94 -14.26 -4.59
C ARG A 234 -11.87 -14.11 -3.52
N ASP A 235 -11.09 -13.05 -3.64
CA ASP A 235 -9.90 -12.77 -2.84
C ASP A 235 -10.18 -11.66 -1.79
N VAL A 236 -9.13 -11.07 -1.23
CA VAL A 236 -9.27 -9.98 -0.26
C VAL A 236 -10.01 -8.75 -0.79
N TYR A 237 -9.87 -8.39 -2.07
CA TYR A 237 -10.60 -7.25 -2.65
C TYR A 237 -12.09 -7.57 -2.77
N PHE A 238 -12.42 -8.82 -3.11
CA PHE A 238 -13.81 -9.28 -3.08
C PHE A 238 -14.41 -9.22 -1.68
N GLN A 239 -13.67 -9.66 -0.64
CA GLN A 239 -14.16 -9.57 0.73
C GLN A 239 -14.33 -8.13 1.19
N ALA A 240 -13.41 -7.23 0.84
CA ALA A 240 -13.56 -5.80 1.07
C ALA A 240 -14.80 -5.22 0.42
N CYS A 241 -15.02 -5.51 -0.87
CA CYS A 241 -16.23 -5.07 -1.58
C CYS A 241 -17.49 -5.51 -0.84
N VAL A 242 -17.57 -6.80 -0.45
CA VAL A 242 -18.74 -7.34 0.26
C VAL A 242 -18.93 -6.65 1.62
N PHE A 243 -17.83 -6.43 2.36
CA PHE A 243 -17.85 -5.73 3.64
C PHE A 243 -18.40 -4.31 3.47
N ASP A 244 -17.82 -3.53 2.54
CA ASP A 244 -18.21 -2.15 2.26
C ASP A 244 -19.69 -2.03 1.85
N LEU A 245 -20.19 -2.95 1.00
CA LEU A 245 -21.60 -2.96 0.58
C LEU A 245 -22.54 -3.23 1.76
N ILE A 246 -22.21 -4.19 2.63
CA ILE A 246 -23.04 -4.54 3.80
C ILE A 246 -22.99 -3.43 4.86
N ALA A 247 -21.81 -2.86 5.09
CA ALA A 247 -21.61 -1.82 6.10
C ALA A 247 -22.25 -0.48 5.71
N SER A 248 -22.13 -0.09 4.44
CA SER A 248 -22.65 1.20 3.96
C SER A 248 -24.08 1.16 3.45
N GLY A 249 -24.54 0.01 2.94
CA GLY A 249 -25.79 -0.09 2.18
C GLY A 249 -25.76 0.65 0.82
N ASP A 250 -24.60 1.10 0.36
CA ASP A 250 -24.43 1.83 -0.91
C ASP A 250 -23.64 0.98 -1.92
N LEU A 251 -24.26 0.68 -3.07
CA LEU A 251 -23.63 -0.05 -4.17
C LEU A 251 -22.37 0.64 -4.71
N ASN A 252 -22.27 1.97 -4.59
CA ASN A 252 -21.09 2.71 -5.04
C ASN A 252 -19.85 2.45 -4.19
N SER A 253 -20.00 1.90 -2.98
CA SER A 253 -18.87 1.55 -2.12
C SER A 253 -18.00 0.44 -2.73
N SER A 254 -18.57 -0.42 -3.58
CA SER A 254 -17.84 -1.45 -4.33
C SER A 254 -16.69 -0.90 -5.20
N VAL A 255 -16.81 0.35 -5.66
CA VAL A 255 -15.82 1.01 -6.53
C VAL A 255 -14.47 1.18 -5.84
N ALA A 256 -14.44 1.27 -4.50
CA ALA A 256 -13.19 1.37 -3.74
C ALA A 256 -12.32 0.11 -3.94
N ALA A 257 -12.90 -1.07 -3.78
CA ALA A 257 -12.20 -2.34 -3.98
C ALA A 257 -11.75 -2.55 -5.44
N VAL A 258 -12.59 -2.19 -6.42
CA VAL A 258 -12.24 -2.26 -7.85
C VAL A 258 -11.05 -1.35 -8.16
N SER A 259 -11.08 -0.11 -7.66
CA SER A 259 -10.01 0.87 -7.89
C SER A 259 -8.69 0.44 -7.23
N ALA A 260 -8.77 -0.16 -6.04
CA ALA A 260 -7.59 -0.66 -5.32
C ALA A 260 -6.95 -1.85 -6.04
N LEU A 261 -7.75 -2.81 -6.55
CA LEU A 261 -7.25 -3.91 -7.37
C LEU A 261 -6.58 -3.40 -8.65
N GLN A 262 -7.18 -2.40 -9.31
CA GLN A 262 -6.58 -1.78 -10.51
C GLN A 262 -5.23 -1.14 -10.19
N ASP A 263 -5.10 -0.42 -9.07
CA ASP A 263 -3.80 0.14 -8.67
C ASP A 263 -2.79 -0.95 -8.35
N ALA A 264 -3.18 -1.96 -7.58
CA ALA A 264 -2.33 -3.09 -7.25
C ALA A 264 -1.79 -3.76 -8.52
N ALA A 265 -2.64 -3.97 -9.53
CA ALA A 265 -2.24 -4.55 -10.81
C ALA A 265 -1.23 -3.68 -11.60
N HIS A 266 -1.28 -2.36 -11.46
CA HIS A 266 -0.29 -1.45 -12.08
C HIS A 266 1.00 -1.31 -11.26
N MET A 267 0.94 -1.54 -9.95
CA MET A 267 2.04 -1.26 -9.03
C MET A 267 2.86 -2.50 -8.65
N ILE A 268 2.25 -3.67 -8.68
CA ILE A 268 2.86 -4.95 -8.31
C ILE A 268 3.36 -5.66 -9.56
N SER A 269 4.65 -5.99 -9.59
CA SER A 269 5.27 -6.67 -10.73
C SER A 269 4.99 -8.18 -10.75
N ASP A 270 4.92 -8.82 -9.59
CA ASP A 270 4.56 -10.24 -9.48
C ASP A 270 3.03 -10.41 -9.52
N THR A 271 2.51 -10.88 -10.65
CA THR A 271 1.08 -11.06 -10.88
C THR A 271 0.43 -12.05 -9.93
N GLN A 272 1.18 -13.01 -9.39
CA GLN A 272 0.66 -13.98 -8.41
C GLN A 272 0.39 -13.31 -7.06
N SER A 273 1.16 -12.28 -6.72
CA SER A 273 1.00 -11.54 -5.47
C SER A 273 -0.11 -10.47 -5.53
N ILE A 274 -0.66 -10.16 -6.71
CA ILE A 274 -1.79 -9.21 -6.84
C ILE A 274 -2.97 -9.70 -6.01
N HIS A 275 -3.37 -10.96 -6.19
CA HIS A 275 -4.50 -11.59 -5.52
C HIS A 275 -4.03 -12.27 -4.23
N LEU A 276 -4.57 -11.86 -3.09
CA LEU A 276 -4.26 -12.47 -1.79
C LEU A 276 -5.40 -13.40 -1.36
N PRO A 277 -5.09 -14.58 -0.79
CA PRO A 277 -6.14 -15.46 -0.29
C PRO A 277 -6.96 -14.73 0.79
N PRO A 278 -8.25 -15.06 0.95
CA PRO A 278 -9.08 -14.46 1.98
C PRO A 278 -8.47 -14.62 3.38
N VAL A 279 -8.67 -13.61 4.23
CA VAL A 279 -8.22 -13.64 5.62
C VAL A 279 -8.86 -14.84 6.33
N GLY A 280 -8.04 -15.71 6.93
CA GLY A 280 -8.50 -16.96 7.57
C GLY A 280 -8.52 -18.20 6.65
N ALA A 281 -8.24 -18.05 5.36
CA ALA A 281 -7.82 -19.17 4.51
C ALA A 281 -6.35 -19.50 4.80
N GLY A 282 -6.06 -19.97 6.03
CA GLY A 282 -4.77 -20.60 6.31
C GLY A 282 -4.49 -21.69 5.28
N PRO A 283 -3.21 -22.06 5.05
CA PRO A 283 -2.92 -23.19 4.19
C PRO A 283 -3.76 -24.37 4.70
N ARG A 284 -4.60 -24.92 3.83
CA ARG A 284 -5.19 -26.24 4.09
C ARG A 284 -4.00 -27.19 4.14
N HIS A 285 -3.40 -27.35 5.32
CA HIS A 285 -2.64 -28.54 5.61
C HIS A 285 -3.63 -29.66 5.35
N ALA A 286 -3.44 -30.36 4.23
CA ALA A 286 -4.06 -31.65 4.03
C ALA A 286 -3.69 -32.42 5.28
N THR A 287 -4.65 -32.57 6.21
CA THR A 287 -4.48 -33.44 7.36
C THR A 287 -4.09 -34.78 6.75
N PRO A 288 -2.86 -35.28 6.98
CA PRO A 288 -2.52 -36.60 6.49
C PRO A 288 -3.53 -37.53 7.13
N LEU A 289 -4.30 -38.25 6.29
CA LEU A 289 -5.15 -39.33 6.73
C LEU A 289 -4.32 -40.17 7.72
N PRO A 290 -4.81 -40.39 8.95
CA PRO A 290 -4.03 -41.12 9.92
C PRO A 290 -3.77 -42.51 9.34
N LEU A 291 -2.50 -42.92 9.36
CA LEU A 291 -2.02 -44.21 8.84
C LEU A 291 -2.78 -45.47 9.34
N PRO A 292 -3.49 -45.53 10.50
CA PRO A 292 -4.14 -46.77 10.88
C PRO A 292 -5.38 -47.08 10.02
N LEU A 293 -5.95 -46.12 9.29
CA LEU A 293 -7.14 -46.37 8.47
C LEU A 293 -6.81 -47.08 7.13
N LEU A 294 -5.57 -46.97 6.65
CA LEU A 294 -5.10 -47.68 5.45
C LEU A 294 -4.78 -49.16 5.71
N LEU A 295 -4.49 -49.55 6.95
CA LEU A 295 -4.23 -50.94 7.33
C LEU A 295 -5.51 -51.77 7.50
N LEU A 296 -6.64 -51.14 7.85
CA LEU A 296 -7.92 -51.83 8.00
C LEU A 296 -8.57 -52.22 6.66
N LEU A 297 -8.26 -51.51 5.57
CA LEU A 297 -8.71 -51.85 4.22
C LEU A 297 -7.88 -52.97 3.56
N GLY A 298 -6.68 -53.26 4.06
CA GLY A 298 -5.83 -54.37 3.59
C GLY A 298 -6.15 -55.73 4.23
N MET A 299 -6.81 -55.75 5.39
CA MET A 299 -7.08 -56.98 6.15
C MET A 299 -8.48 -57.58 5.93
N LEU A 300 -9.35 -56.91 5.15
CA LEU A 300 -10.62 -57.51 4.68
C LEU A 300 -10.47 -58.31 3.37
N GLY A 301 -9.29 -58.29 2.74
CA GLY A 301 -9.04 -58.96 1.46
C GLY A 301 -8.44 -60.38 1.53
N THR A 302 -8.24 -60.95 2.73
CA THR A 302 -7.52 -62.24 2.89
C THR A 302 -8.32 -63.35 3.57
N LEU A 303 -9.64 -63.20 3.73
CA LEU A 303 -10.52 -64.20 4.39
C LEU A 303 -11.49 -64.93 3.45
N THR A 304 -11.26 -64.93 2.13
CA THR A 304 -12.09 -65.70 1.18
C THR A 304 -11.25 -66.53 0.22
N THR A 305 -10.41 -67.42 0.74
CA THR A 305 -9.79 -68.46 -0.11
C THR A 305 -9.43 -69.74 0.63
N GLU A 306 -10.30 -70.31 1.45
CA GLU A 306 -10.26 -71.75 1.73
C GLU A 306 -11.67 -72.28 1.95
N MET A 307 -12.07 -73.23 1.09
CA MET A 307 -13.12 -74.27 1.25
C MET A 307 -13.86 -74.54 -0.07
N VAL A 308 -13.17 -75.16 -1.04
CA VAL A 308 -13.77 -76.11 -1.99
C VAL A 308 -12.75 -77.21 -2.26
N ASN A 309 -12.86 -78.32 -1.52
CA ASN A 309 -12.40 -79.65 -1.89
C ASN A 309 -12.90 -80.66 -0.85
N LEU A 310 -14.12 -81.14 -1.02
CA LEU A 310 -14.52 -82.55 -1.01
C LEU A 310 -15.99 -82.67 -1.47
#